data_AF-A0A0C5E6L4-F1
#
_entry.id   AF-A0A0C5E6L4-F1
#
_cell.length_a   1.000
_cell.length_b   1.000
_cell.length_c   1.000
_cell.angle_alpha   90.00
_cell.angle_beta   90.00
_cell.angle_gamma   90.00
#
_symmetry.space_group_name_H-M   'P 1'
#
loop_
_entity.id
_entity.type
_entity.pdbx_description
1 polymer ?
#
loop_
_entity_poly.entity_id
_entity_poly.type
_entity_poly.pdbx_seq_one_letter_code
_entity_poly.pdbx_strand_id
1 'polypeptide(L)'
;MNTAFANLYQSVFTPTESERRMSAAAEQYVAETEAYDRTVCTGPVIRGAIMPANSHERGLANRNAVRAFDYLCTQHPEFIRQQIRREISRTDSRGISQ
;
A
#
# COMPACT_ATOMS: atom_id res chain seq x y z
N MET A 1 -19.28 29.08 16.48
CA MET A 1 -19.11 27.83 17.27
C MET A 1 -17.65 27.46 17.28
N ASN A 2 -17.07 27.16 18.44
CA ASN A 2 -15.66 26.80 18.58
C ASN A 2 -15.45 25.37 18.05
N THR A 3 -15.05 25.26 16.78
CA THR A 3 -15.01 24.02 15.98
C THR A 3 -14.07 22.95 16.55
N ALA A 4 -13.03 23.35 17.29
CA ALA A 4 -12.09 22.41 17.91
C ALA A 4 -12.74 21.52 18.99
N PHE A 5 -13.60 22.09 19.84
CA PHE A 5 -14.30 21.32 20.89
C PHE A 5 -15.35 20.36 20.29
N ALA A 6 -16.09 20.83 19.28
CA ALA A 6 -17.05 20.00 18.57
C ALA A 6 -16.38 18.81 17.88
N ASN A 7 -15.25 19.01 17.20
CA ASN A 7 -14.50 17.95 16.54
C ASN A 7 -13.96 16.90 17.53
N LEU A 8 -13.46 17.34 18.69
CA LEU A 8 -13.00 16.42 19.74
C LEU A 8 -14.16 15.62 20.33
N TYR A 9 -15.28 16.28 20.67
CA TYR A 9 -16.47 15.64 21.22
C TYR A 9 -17.08 14.62 20.24
N GLN A 10 -17.03 14.92 18.94
CA GLN A 10 -17.52 14.04 17.87
C GLN A 10 -16.49 12.98 17.44
N SER A 11 -15.31 12.93 18.08
CA SER A 11 -14.22 12.02 17.69
C SER A 11 -13.85 12.09 16.20
N VAL A 12 -13.87 13.30 15.61
CA VAL A 12 -13.56 13.49 14.19
C VAL A 12 -12.07 13.26 13.97
N PHE A 13 -11.73 12.08 13.45
CA PHE A 13 -10.36 11.77 13.05
C PHE A 13 -10.03 12.46 11.72
N THR A 14 -9.11 13.43 11.77
CA THR A 14 -8.58 14.09 10.57
C THR A 14 -7.11 13.69 10.43
N PRO A 15 -6.74 12.91 9.40
CA PRO A 15 -5.35 12.51 9.21
C PRO A 15 -4.48 13.75 8.99
N THR A 16 -3.30 13.73 9.57
CA THR A 16 -2.26 14.73 9.32
C THR A 16 -1.80 14.69 7.86
N GLU A 17 -1.16 15.76 7.39
CA GLU A 17 -0.58 15.78 6.04
C GLU A 17 0.49 14.69 5.85
N SER A 18 1.24 14.38 6.91
CA SER A 18 2.22 13.29 6.92
C SER A 18 1.55 11.93 6.69
N GLU A 19 0.46 11.64 7.40
CA GLU A 19 -0.31 10.41 7.23
C GLU A 19 -0.95 10.31 5.85
N ARG A 20 -1.46 11.42 5.30
CA ARG A 20 -1.99 11.44 3.92
C ARG A 20 -0.92 11.11 2.89
N ARG A 21 0.27 11.69 3.02
CA ARG A 21 1.41 11.39 2.12
C ARG A 21 1.83 9.93 2.23
N MET A 22 1.86 9.36 3.44
CA MET A 22 2.20 7.96 3.65
C MET A 22 1.14 7.02 3.05
N SER A 23 -0.15 7.33 3.19
CA SER A 23 -1.23 6.55 2.56
C SER A 23 -1.13 6.58 1.04
N ALA A 24 -0.96 7.76 0.45
CA ALA A 24 -0.82 7.91 -1.01
C ALA A 24 0.39 7.14 -1.56
N ALA A 25 1.53 7.19 -0.85
CA ALA A 25 2.73 6.45 -1.21
C ALA A 25 2.51 4.91 -1.13
N ALA A 26 1.83 4.43 -0.09
CA ALA A 26 1.47 3.03 0.05
C ALA A 26 0.49 2.56 -1.04
N GLU A 27 -0.54 3.36 -1.34
CA GLU A 27 -1.51 3.11 -2.41
C GLU A 27 -0.83 3.01 -3.78
N GLN A 28 0.10 3.92 -4.07
CA GLN A 28 0.89 3.88 -5.30
C GLN A 28 1.70 2.58 -5.40
N TYR A 29 2.38 2.18 -4.32
CA TYR A 29 3.13 0.93 -4.30
C TYR A 29 2.25 -0.28 -4.60
N VAL A 30 1.10 -0.40 -3.93
CA VAL A 30 0.17 -1.53 -4.13
C VAL A 30 -0.32 -1.57 -5.56
N ALA A 31 -0.71 -0.41 -6.12
CA ALA A 31 -1.19 -0.30 -7.49
C ALA A 31 -0.11 -0.70 -8.51
N GLU A 32 1.12 -0.23 -8.33
CA GLU A 32 2.25 -0.53 -9.22
C GLU A 32 2.66 -2.01 -9.16
N THR A 33 2.69 -2.61 -7.95
CA THR A 33 3.00 -4.03 -7.80
C THR A 33 1.92 -4.92 -8.40
N GLU A 34 0.64 -4.61 -8.16
CA GLU A 34 -0.48 -5.36 -8.74
C GLU A 34 -0.53 -5.22 -10.27
N ALA A 35 -0.24 -4.02 -10.81
CA ALA A 35 -0.16 -3.81 -12.24
C ALA A 35 0.93 -4.68 -12.88
N TYR A 36 2.10 -4.79 -12.25
CA TYR A 36 3.15 -5.70 -12.71
C TYR A 36 2.73 -7.17 -12.58
N ASP A 37 2.15 -7.57 -11.46
CA ASP A 37 1.72 -8.94 -11.22
C ASP A 37 0.70 -9.39 -12.29
N ARG A 38 -0.21 -8.51 -12.72
CA ARG A 38 -1.13 -8.79 -13.84
C ARG A 38 -0.46 -9.05 -15.19
N THR A 39 0.79 -8.62 -15.37
CA THR A 39 1.55 -8.88 -16.60
C THR A 39 2.35 -10.19 -16.56
N VAL A 40 2.69 -10.67 -15.37
CA VAL A 40 3.57 -11.85 -15.20
C VAL A 40 2.88 -13.07 -14.61
N CYS A 41 1.86 -12.88 -13.79
CA CYS A 41 1.14 -13.95 -13.12
C CYS A 41 0.03 -14.48 -14.02
N THR A 42 -0.09 -15.82 -14.09
CA THR A 42 -1.09 -16.50 -14.93
C THR A 42 -1.97 -17.50 -14.16
N GLY A 43 -1.82 -17.55 -12.83
CA GLY A 43 -2.55 -18.45 -11.95
C GLY A 43 -3.96 -17.95 -11.60
N PRO A 44 -4.59 -18.54 -10.57
CA PRO A 44 -5.95 -18.22 -10.21
C PRO A 44 -6.06 -16.78 -9.68
N VAL A 45 -7.24 -16.19 -9.86
CA VAL A 45 -7.58 -14.91 -9.23
C VAL A 45 -8.03 -15.15 -7.79
N ILE A 46 -7.34 -14.56 -6.81
CA ILE A 46 -7.69 -14.64 -5.40
C ILE A 46 -7.85 -13.22 -4.87
N ARG A 47 -9.05 -12.88 -4.35
CA ARG A 47 -9.36 -11.54 -3.81
C ARG A 47 -9.00 -10.40 -4.78
N GLY A 48 -9.26 -10.60 -6.07
CA GLY A 48 -9.00 -9.61 -7.11
C GLY A 48 -7.55 -9.52 -7.63
N ALA A 49 -6.61 -10.28 -7.02
CA ALA A 49 -5.22 -10.36 -7.47
C ALA A 49 -4.97 -11.62 -8.30
N ILE A 50 -4.18 -11.51 -9.38
CA ILE A 50 -3.78 -12.66 -10.20
C ILE A 50 -2.57 -13.33 -9.55
N MET A 51 -2.75 -14.56 -9.07
CA MET A 51 -1.70 -15.28 -8.36
C MET A 51 -0.68 -15.89 -9.33
N PRO A 52 0.59 -16.05 -8.92
CA PRO A 52 1.56 -16.81 -9.71
C PRO A 52 1.12 -18.26 -9.92
N ALA A 53 1.19 -18.77 -11.15
CA ALA A 53 0.91 -20.17 -11.47
C ALA A 53 2.08 -21.10 -11.07
N ASN A 54 3.30 -20.56 -11.01
CA ASN A 54 4.52 -21.34 -10.78
C ASN A 54 5.59 -20.55 -10.00
N SER A 55 6.69 -21.22 -9.67
CA SER A 55 7.80 -20.63 -8.90
C SER A 55 8.55 -19.54 -9.64
N HIS A 56 8.59 -19.58 -10.97
CA HIS A 56 9.24 -18.56 -11.79
C HIS A 56 8.48 -17.23 -11.71
N GLU A 57 7.17 -17.26 -11.95
CA GLU A 57 6.29 -16.09 -11.83
C GLU A 57 6.35 -15.50 -10.41
N ARG A 58 6.30 -16.36 -9.38
CA ARG A 58 6.46 -15.91 -7.99
C ARG A 58 7.81 -15.23 -7.77
N GLY A 59 8.87 -15.72 -8.40
CA GLY A 59 10.19 -15.09 -8.37
C GLY A 59 10.21 -13.71 -9.02
N LEU A 60 9.48 -13.51 -10.13
CA LEU A 60 9.35 -12.21 -10.79
C LEU A 60 8.58 -11.21 -9.92
N ALA A 61 7.40 -11.59 -9.43
CA ALA A 61 6.57 -10.78 -8.54
C ALA A 61 7.35 -10.32 -7.31
N ASN A 62 8.02 -11.26 -6.63
CA ASN A 62 8.83 -10.95 -5.44
C ASN A 62 9.97 -9.96 -5.71
N ARG A 63 10.70 -10.14 -6.83
CA ARG A 63 11.78 -9.21 -7.20
C ARG A 63 11.24 -7.81 -7.50
N ASN A 64 10.10 -7.73 -8.18
CA ASN A 64 9.44 -6.46 -8.44
C ASN A 64 9.02 -5.77 -7.13
N ALA A 65 8.36 -6.50 -6.22
CA ALA A 65 7.94 -5.98 -4.92
C ALA A 65 9.12 -5.43 -4.09
N VAL A 66 10.25 -6.16 -4.04
CA VAL A 66 11.45 -5.68 -3.35
C VAL A 66 11.98 -4.39 -3.99
N ARG A 67 12.11 -4.37 -5.32
CA ARG A 67 12.59 -3.18 -6.06
C ARG A 67 11.67 -1.97 -5.85
N ALA A 68 10.36 -2.17 -5.97
CA ALA A 68 9.36 -1.11 -5.78
C ALA A 68 9.39 -0.59 -4.34
N PHE A 69 9.51 -1.47 -3.35
CA PHE A 69 9.58 -1.07 -1.95
C PHE A 69 10.86 -0.28 -1.64
N ASP A 70 12.00 -0.70 -2.19
CA ASP A 70 13.25 0.05 -2.02
C ASP A 70 13.19 1.42 -2.70
N TYR A 71 12.63 1.49 -3.90
CA TYR A 71 12.40 2.76 -4.58
C TYR A 71 11.49 3.70 -3.78
N LEU A 72 10.37 3.18 -3.25
CA LEU A 72 9.45 3.92 -2.39
C LEU A 72 10.17 4.50 -1.17
N CYS A 73 11.03 3.72 -0.52
CA CYS A 73 11.82 4.17 0.62
C CYS A 73 12.84 5.25 0.23
N THR A 74 13.40 5.20 -0.98
CA THR A 74 14.29 6.24 -1.50
C THR A 74 13.55 7.54 -1.82
N GLN A 75 12.32 7.44 -2.32
CA GLN A 75 11.47 8.62 -2.62
C GLN A 75 10.94 9.29 -1.36
N HIS A 76 10.78 8.54 -0.26
CA HIS A 76 10.25 9.04 1.01
C HIS A 76 11.25 8.87 2.17
N PRO A 77 12.40 9.57 2.15
CA PRO A 77 13.40 9.48 3.21
C PRO A 77 12.90 10.01 4.57
N GLU A 78 11.81 10.78 4.59
CA GLU A 78 11.16 11.26 5.81
C GLU A 78 10.49 10.15 6.63
N PHE A 79 10.27 8.97 6.05
CA PHE A 79 9.63 7.84 6.72
C PHE A 79 10.58 6.70 6.98
N ILE A 80 10.43 6.07 8.15
CA ILE A 80 11.16 4.85 8.49
C ILE A 80 10.56 3.70 7.69
N ARG A 81 11.41 2.81 7.15
CA ARG A 81 10.99 1.62 6.38
C ARG A 81 9.87 0.82 7.07
N GLN A 82 9.91 0.71 8.40
CA GLN A 82 8.86 0.00 9.16
C GLN A 82 7.50 0.72 9.13
N GLN A 83 7.48 2.06 9.11
CA GLN A 83 6.23 2.83 8.99
C GLN A 83 5.60 2.59 7.62
N ILE A 84 6.40 2.65 6.55
CA ILE A 84 5.94 2.38 5.19
C ILE A 84 5.38 0.94 5.08
N ARG A 85 6.08 -0.07 5.61
CA ARG A 85 5.56 -1.47 5.61
C ARG A 85 4.22 -1.60 6.33
N ARG A 86 4.05 -0.90 7.45
CA ARG A 86 2.79 -0.91 8.20
C ARG A 86 1.66 -0.27 7.40
N GLU A 87 1.92 0.83 6.71
CA GLU A 87 0.88 1.50 5.91
C GLU A 87 0.52 0.71 4.65
N ILE A 88 1.49 0.06 3.99
CA ILE A 88 1.21 -0.89 2.89
C ILE A 88 0.28 -2.01 3.37
N SER A 89 0.61 -2.66 4.50
CA SER A 89 -0.23 -3.73 5.05
C SER A 89 -1.65 -3.26 5.41
N ARG A 90 -1.80 -2.02 5.89
CA ARG A 90 -3.12 -1.41 6.13
C ARG A 90 -3.87 -1.16 4.83
N THR A 91 -3.18 -0.68 3.81
CA THR A 91 -3.74 -0.38 2.48
C THR A 91 -4.25 -1.66 1.82
N ASP A 92 -3.46 -2.73 1.84
CA ASP A 92 -3.87 -4.06 1.35
C ASP A 92 -5.12 -4.57 2.07
N SER A 93 -5.21 -4.35 3.40
CA SER A 93 -6.37 -4.76 4.19
C SER A 93 -7.63 -3.97 3.85
N ARG A 94 -7.50 -2.66 3.52
CA ARG A 94 -8.62 -1.81 3.08
C ARG A 94 -9.14 -2.23 1.70
N GLY A 95 -8.25 -2.61 0.78
CA GLY A 95 -8.60 -3.06 -0.57
C GLY A 95 -9.44 -4.34 -0.63
N ILE A 96 -9.42 -5.16 0.43
CA ILE A 96 -10.21 -6.41 0.54
C ILE A 96 -11.69 -6.13 0.86
N SER A 97 -12.05 -4.89 1.26
CA SER A 97 -13.39 -4.53 1.72
C SER A 97 -14.27 -3.82 0.68
N GLN A 98 -13.87 -3.81 -0.61
CA GLN A 98 -14.69 -3.28 -1.71
C GLN A 98 -15.16 -4.37 -2.66
#